data_AF-A0A3C0DSN5-F1
#
_entry.id   AF-A0A3C0DSN5-F1
#
_cell.length_a   1.000
_cell.length_b   1.000
_cell.length_c   1.000
_cell.angle_alpha   90.00
_cell.angle_beta   90.00
_cell.angle_gamma   90.00
#
_symmetry.space_group_name_H-M   'P 1'
#
loop_
_entity.id
_entity.type
_entity.pdbx_description
1 polymer ?
#
loop_
_entity_poly.entity_id
_entity_poly.type
_entity_poly.pdbx_seq_one_letter_code
_entity_poly.pdbx_strand_id
1 'polypeptide(L)'
;MNAFRKEKNLTHTEPVENLPPTLALTTVMLGGFRGLIANVLWVRAMQMQEDGKYFEMAQLGDWITKLQPHADHVWRVTAWNMSYNISVKFDGIKTPNVRWHWVRRGFELIRDQGLNYNPHSAHLYHELAWHFQHKLGHNLDDAHRFYKLAWSLEMMHDPGPDGRPGTDDDIYDGGVIGTRRDGYLDLLDPETDEDRRRLKRLKEVFKMTPEKMQAVDEMWGPLEWR
;
A
#
# COMPACT_ATOMS: atom_id res chain seq x y z
N MET A 1 -8.85 -21.38 -34.05
CA MET A 1 -7.85 -21.25 -32.97
C MET A 1 -8.08 -20.02 -32.07
N ASN A 2 -8.31 -18.81 -32.63
CA ASN A 2 -8.58 -17.62 -31.81
C ASN A 2 -9.95 -17.64 -31.11
N ALA A 3 -10.99 -18.21 -31.73
CA ALA A 3 -12.31 -18.38 -31.10
C ALA A 3 -12.25 -19.30 -29.87
N PHE A 4 -11.54 -20.43 -29.97
CA PHE A 4 -11.34 -21.38 -28.87
C PHE A 4 -10.60 -20.75 -27.67
N ARG A 5 -9.59 -19.91 -27.94
CA ARG A 5 -8.86 -19.20 -26.88
C ARG A 5 -9.74 -18.19 -26.13
N LYS A 6 -10.62 -17.49 -26.86
CA LYS A 6 -11.60 -16.56 -26.27
C LYS A 6 -12.65 -17.30 -25.45
N GLU A 7 -13.25 -18.36 -26.02
CA GLU A 7 -14.29 -19.17 -25.36
C GLU A 7 -13.80 -19.85 -24.08
N LYS A 8 -12.52 -20.21 -24.01
CA LYS A 8 -11.90 -20.86 -22.87
C LYS A 8 -11.16 -19.90 -21.93
N ASN A 9 -11.27 -18.58 -22.13
CA ASN A 9 -10.52 -17.57 -21.37
C ASN A 9 -9.00 -17.84 -21.30
N LEU A 10 -8.43 -18.43 -22.34
CA LEU A 10 -7.01 -18.82 -22.39
C LEU A 10 -6.09 -17.66 -22.80
N THR A 11 -6.67 -16.50 -23.10
CA THR A 11 -5.95 -15.27 -23.44
C THR A 11 -6.53 -14.12 -22.64
N HIS A 12 -5.70 -13.47 -21.82
CA HIS A 12 -5.97 -12.16 -21.21
C HIS A 12 -5.90 -11.04 -22.27
N THR A 13 -6.65 -11.20 -23.36
CA THR A 13 -6.79 -10.22 -24.45
C THR A 13 -8.25 -9.85 -24.65
N GLU A 14 -9.09 -10.01 -23.63
CA GLU A 14 -10.37 -9.32 -23.64
C GLU A 14 -10.06 -7.82 -23.54
N PRO A 15 -10.68 -6.98 -24.39
CA PRO A 15 -10.68 -5.55 -24.13
C PRO A 15 -11.40 -5.39 -22.80
N VAL A 16 -10.62 -5.19 -21.73
CA VAL A 16 -11.17 -4.87 -20.44
C VAL A 16 -11.81 -3.50 -20.62
N GLU A 17 -13.14 -3.48 -20.80
CA GLU A 17 -13.89 -2.24 -20.79
C GLU A 17 -13.61 -1.56 -19.44
N ASN A 18 -13.15 -0.30 -19.50
CA ASN A 18 -12.67 0.49 -18.35
C ASN A 18 -11.27 0.14 -17.80
N LEU A 19 -10.30 -0.22 -18.65
CA LEU A 19 -8.89 -0.09 -18.25
C LEU A 19 -8.61 1.37 -17.82
N PRO A 20 -7.93 1.60 -16.68
CA PRO A 20 -7.38 2.91 -16.38
C PRO A 20 -6.62 3.46 -17.61
N PRO A 21 -6.71 4.75 -17.95
CA PRO A 21 -6.12 5.30 -19.19
C PRO A 21 -4.63 4.94 -19.39
N THR A 22 -3.90 4.84 -18.28
CA THR A 22 -2.50 4.40 -18.25
C THR A 22 -2.33 2.95 -18.70
N LEU A 23 -3.23 2.06 -18.30
CA LEU A 23 -3.20 0.63 -18.63
C LEU A 23 -3.67 0.36 -20.07
N ALA A 24 -4.62 1.15 -20.57
CA ALA A 24 -4.99 1.14 -21.99
C ALA A 24 -3.82 1.58 -22.87
N LEU A 25 -3.13 2.68 -22.51
CA LEU A 25 -1.95 3.16 -23.23
C LEU A 25 -0.81 2.14 -23.24
N THR A 26 -0.47 1.53 -22.08
CA THR A 26 0.64 0.57 -22.00
C THR A 26 0.32 -0.77 -22.65
N THR A 27 -0.93 -1.22 -22.63
CA THR A 27 -1.33 -2.54 -23.15
C THR A 27 -1.64 -2.50 -24.65
N VAL A 28 -2.37 -1.48 -25.11
CA VAL A 28 -2.85 -1.38 -26.50
C VAL A 28 -1.82 -0.76 -27.43
N MET A 29 -1.04 0.21 -26.94
CA MET A 29 -0.10 0.99 -27.78
C MET A 29 1.32 0.41 -27.79
N LEU A 30 1.79 -0.15 -26.68
CA LEU A 30 3.16 -0.69 -26.58
C LEU A 30 3.24 -2.21 -26.87
N GLY A 31 2.13 -2.94 -26.79
CA GLY A 31 2.05 -4.37 -27.12
C GLY A 31 3.22 -5.19 -26.52
N GLY A 32 3.95 -5.91 -27.36
CA GLY A 32 5.13 -6.69 -26.96
C GLY A 32 6.35 -5.86 -26.55
N PHE A 33 6.43 -4.58 -26.92
CA PHE A 33 7.55 -3.71 -26.56
C PHE A 33 7.54 -3.28 -25.09
N ARG A 34 6.43 -3.43 -24.37
CA ARG A 34 6.34 -3.07 -22.94
C ARG A 34 7.42 -3.72 -22.08
N GLY A 35 7.79 -4.97 -22.39
CA GLY A 35 8.86 -5.69 -21.69
C GLY A 35 10.24 -5.12 -21.98
N LEU A 36 10.52 -4.73 -23.22
CA LEU A 36 11.79 -4.09 -23.60
C LEU A 36 11.92 -2.71 -22.96
N ILE A 37 10.84 -1.93 -22.96
CA ILE A 37 10.81 -0.62 -22.29
C ILE A 37 11.04 -0.81 -20.80
N ALA A 38 10.34 -1.76 -20.15
CA ALA A 38 10.53 -2.05 -18.74
C ALA A 38 11.99 -2.41 -18.41
N ASN A 39 12.66 -3.22 -19.24
CA ASN A 39 14.08 -3.54 -19.08
C ASN A 39 14.97 -2.29 -19.17
N VAL A 40 14.71 -1.39 -20.12
CA VAL A 40 15.45 -0.11 -20.22
C VAL A 40 15.21 0.75 -18.97
N LEU A 41 13.97 0.81 -18.49
CA LEU A 41 13.65 1.55 -17.27
C LEU A 41 14.34 0.95 -16.04
N TRP A 42 14.47 -0.38 -15.95
CA TRP A 42 15.23 -1.03 -14.89
C TRP A 42 16.70 -0.61 -14.90
N VAL A 43 17.36 -0.62 -16.06
CA VAL A 43 18.74 -0.15 -16.19
C VAL A 43 18.87 1.31 -15.75
N ARG A 44 17.92 2.16 -16.17
CA ARG A 44 17.89 3.56 -15.74
C ARG A 44 17.65 3.72 -14.23
N ALA A 45 16.77 2.92 -13.64
CA ALA A 45 16.49 2.95 -12.20
C ALA A 45 17.72 2.56 -11.39
N MET A 46 18.49 1.55 -11.84
CA MET A 46 19.77 1.19 -11.22
C MET A 46 20.78 2.34 -11.31
N GLN A 47 20.89 3.03 -12.45
CA GLN A 47 21.74 4.22 -12.55
C GLN A 47 21.29 5.34 -11.60
N MET A 48 19.99 5.61 -11.50
CA MET A 48 19.46 6.61 -10.55
C MET A 48 19.77 6.23 -9.11
N GLN A 49 19.74 4.93 -8.78
CA GLN A 49 20.13 4.43 -7.46
C GLN A 49 21.61 4.71 -7.16
N GLU A 50 22.51 4.40 -8.11
CA GLU A 50 23.95 4.66 -7.98
C GLU A 50 24.26 6.15 -7.85
N ASP A 51 23.54 6.99 -8.60
CA ASP A 51 23.66 8.45 -8.56
C ASP A 51 23.03 9.09 -7.30
N GLY A 52 22.38 8.32 -6.43
CA GLY A 52 21.66 8.82 -5.25
C GLY A 52 20.35 9.56 -5.57
N LYS A 53 19.83 9.44 -6.80
CA LYS A 53 18.60 10.05 -7.31
C LYS A 53 17.38 9.17 -6.97
N TYR A 54 17.10 9.04 -5.67
CA TYR A 54 16.10 8.08 -5.18
C TYR A 54 14.67 8.40 -5.59
N PHE A 55 14.32 9.68 -5.77
CA PHE A 55 12.99 10.07 -6.22
C PHE A 55 12.75 9.65 -7.66
N GLU A 56 13.72 9.92 -8.54
CA GLU A 56 13.71 9.53 -9.93
C GLU A 56 13.72 8.00 -10.07
N MET A 57 14.52 7.31 -9.26
CA MET A 57 14.49 5.84 -9.16
C MET A 57 13.08 5.33 -8.84
N ALA A 58 12.41 5.91 -7.84
CA ALA A 58 11.06 5.52 -7.45
C ALA A 58 10.02 5.83 -8.54
N GLN A 59 10.16 6.95 -9.27
CA GLN A 59 9.31 7.27 -10.41
C GLN A 59 9.47 6.25 -11.55
N LEU A 60 10.70 5.83 -11.84
CA LEU A 60 10.94 4.77 -12.83
C LEU A 60 10.33 3.44 -12.37
N GLY A 61 10.46 3.10 -11.07
CA GLY A 61 9.81 1.94 -10.46
C GLY A 61 8.28 1.92 -10.67
N ASP A 62 7.62 3.06 -10.50
CA ASP A 62 6.18 3.23 -10.72
C ASP A 62 5.78 3.09 -12.20
N TRP A 63 6.65 3.49 -13.14
CA TRP A 63 6.43 3.20 -14.55
C TRP A 63 6.57 1.71 -14.87
N ILE A 64 7.55 1.05 -14.27
CA ILE A 64 7.79 -0.39 -14.47
C ILE A 64 6.59 -1.21 -13.95
N THR A 65 6.02 -0.88 -12.79
CA THR A 65 4.82 -1.57 -12.28
C THR A 65 3.64 -1.44 -13.23
N LYS A 66 3.47 -0.28 -13.88
CA LYS A 66 2.42 -0.05 -14.90
C LYS A 66 2.68 -0.79 -16.23
N LEU A 67 3.94 -1.03 -16.57
CA LEU A 67 4.33 -1.78 -17.77
C LEU A 67 4.22 -3.29 -17.56
N GLN A 68 4.42 -3.77 -16.34
CA GLN A 68 4.42 -5.19 -15.97
C GLN A 68 3.50 -5.47 -14.77
N PRO A 69 2.20 -5.13 -14.82
CA PRO A 69 1.32 -5.14 -13.66
C PRO A 69 1.05 -6.54 -13.09
N HIS A 70 1.09 -7.59 -13.92
CA HIS A 70 0.89 -8.98 -13.47
C HIS A 70 2.19 -9.70 -13.08
N ALA A 71 3.31 -8.98 -13.07
CA ALA A 71 4.59 -9.50 -12.61
C ALA A 71 4.76 -9.13 -11.13
N ASP A 72 4.27 -9.99 -10.22
CA ASP A 72 4.25 -9.73 -8.78
C ASP A 72 5.63 -9.29 -8.21
N HIS A 73 6.72 -9.86 -8.70
CA HIS A 73 8.09 -9.52 -8.29
C HIS A 73 8.44 -8.04 -8.52
N VAL A 74 7.88 -7.39 -9.56
CA VAL A 74 8.13 -5.96 -9.84
C VAL A 74 7.61 -5.10 -8.71
N TRP A 75 6.41 -5.39 -8.21
CA TRP A 75 5.82 -4.68 -7.08
C TRP A 75 6.63 -4.88 -5.80
N ARG A 76 7.05 -6.13 -5.55
CA ARG A 76 7.87 -6.48 -4.37
C ARG A 76 9.20 -5.75 -4.37
N VAL A 77 9.94 -5.79 -5.48
CA VAL A 77 11.24 -5.12 -5.60
C VAL A 77 11.08 -3.61 -5.48
N THR A 78 10.08 -3.01 -6.13
CA THR A 78 9.84 -1.57 -6.05
C THR A 78 9.46 -1.15 -4.62
N ALA A 79 8.57 -1.88 -3.95
CA ALA A 79 8.18 -1.61 -2.57
C ALA A 79 9.36 -1.77 -1.60
N TRP A 80 10.14 -2.85 -1.76
CA TRP A 80 11.36 -3.09 -0.99
C TRP A 80 12.36 -1.95 -1.19
N ASN A 81 12.57 -1.50 -2.42
CA ASN A 81 13.45 -0.38 -2.71
C ASN A 81 13.02 0.88 -1.96
N MET A 82 11.72 1.19 -1.92
CA MET A 82 11.21 2.33 -1.15
C MET A 82 11.44 2.14 0.36
N SER A 83 10.94 1.04 0.92
CA SER A 83 10.88 0.83 2.37
C SER A 83 12.20 0.43 3.00
N TYR A 84 13.12 -0.21 2.28
CA TYR A 84 14.36 -0.76 2.85
C TYR A 84 15.60 -0.10 2.29
N ASN A 85 15.66 0.21 0.99
CA ASN A 85 16.88 0.72 0.38
C ASN A 85 16.93 2.24 0.38
N ILE A 86 15.83 2.92 0.04
CA ILE A 86 15.73 4.38 -0.01
C ILE A 86 15.51 4.95 1.39
N SER A 87 14.59 4.39 2.18
CA SER A 87 14.28 4.94 3.51
C SER A 87 15.53 5.09 4.38
N VAL A 88 16.43 4.10 4.38
CA VAL A 88 17.63 4.08 5.24
C VAL A 88 18.73 5.04 4.77
N LYS A 89 18.56 5.71 3.63
CA LYS A 89 19.47 6.76 3.15
C LYS A 89 19.21 8.11 3.84
N PHE A 90 18.08 8.23 4.52
CA PHE A 90 17.73 9.40 5.31
C PHE A 90 18.00 9.13 6.80
N ASP A 91 18.41 10.17 7.51
CA ASP A 91 18.71 10.08 8.93
C ASP A 91 17.43 9.75 9.73
N GLY A 92 17.49 8.72 10.57
CA GLY A 92 16.33 8.22 11.32
C GLY A 92 15.90 9.09 12.49
N ILE A 93 16.73 10.03 12.92
CA ILE A 93 16.45 10.92 14.05
C ILE A 93 16.12 12.32 13.56
N LYS A 94 16.87 12.83 12.57
CA LYS A 94 16.71 14.18 12.00
C LYS A 94 15.58 14.25 10.98
N THR A 95 15.36 13.17 10.24
CA THR A 95 14.36 13.11 9.15
C THR A 95 13.45 11.88 9.21
N PRO A 96 12.90 11.51 10.40
CA PRO A 96 12.10 10.30 10.53
C PRO A 96 10.80 10.34 9.69
N ASN A 97 10.25 11.52 9.47
CA ASN A 97 9.08 11.75 8.61
C ASN A 97 9.36 11.41 7.14
N VAL A 98 10.56 11.72 6.63
CA VAL A 98 10.97 11.36 5.26
C VAL A 98 11.10 9.84 5.13
N ARG A 99 11.65 9.17 6.16
CA ARG A 99 11.71 7.72 6.20
C ARG A 99 10.32 7.10 6.21
N TRP A 100 9.45 7.61 7.08
CA TRP A 100 8.08 7.16 7.19
C TRP A 100 7.35 7.27 5.85
N HIS A 101 7.51 8.37 5.13
CA HIS A 101 6.95 8.53 3.78
C HIS A 101 7.33 7.37 2.84
N TRP A 102 8.61 6.99 2.80
CA TRP A 102 9.09 5.90 1.96
C TRP A 102 8.64 4.50 2.43
N VAL A 103 8.61 4.28 3.75
CA VAL A 103 8.09 3.03 4.34
C VAL A 103 6.61 2.87 4.00
N ARG A 104 5.83 3.93 4.21
CA ARG A 104 4.40 3.96 3.91
C ARG A 104 4.12 3.72 2.43
N ARG A 105 4.81 4.43 1.54
CA ARG A 105 4.69 4.23 0.10
C ARG A 105 4.98 2.79 -0.34
N GLY A 106 5.93 2.10 0.30
CA GLY A 106 6.25 0.72 -0.06
C GLY A 106 5.10 -0.24 0.24
N PHE A 107 4.54 -0.20 1.46
CA PHE A 107 3.41 -1.08 1.77
C PHE A 107 2.11 -0.67 1.05
N GLU A 108 1.87 0.62 0.82
CA GLU A 108 0.73 1.12 0.04
C GLU A 108 0.84 0.68 -1.42
N LEU A 109 2.05 0.67 -2.01
CA LEU A 109 2.25 0.18 -3.36
C LEU A 109 1.82 -1.29 -3.51
N ILE A 110 2.12 -2.14 -2.53
CA ILE A 110 1.68 -3.54 -2.53
C ILE A 110 0.18 -3.63 -2.28
N ARG A 111 -0.30 -3.02 -1.18
CA ARG A 111 -1.67 -3.14 -0.68
C ARG A 111 -2.69 -2.53 -1.63
N ASP A 112 -2.43 -1.33 -2.12
CA ASP A 112 -3.41 -0.50 -2.82
C ASP A 112 -3.30 -0.64 -4.34
N GLN A 113 -2.22 -1.23 -4.86
CA GLN A 113 -2.02 -1.40 -6.30
C GLN A 113 -1.62 -2.83 -6.68
N GLY A 114 -0.51 -3.35 -6.14
CA GLY A 114 0.04 -4.64 -6.54
C GLY A 114 -0.95 -5.80 -6.39
N LEU A 115 -1.66 -5.85 -5.25
CA LEU A 115 -2.69 -6.86 -4.99
C LEU A 115 -3.93 -6.74 -5.87
N ASN A 116 -4.26 -5.55 -6.40
CA ASN A 116 -5.38 -5.41 -7.35
C ASN A 116 -5.09 -6.12 -8.67
N TYR A 117 -3.83 -6.13 -9.11
CA TYR A 117 -3.40 -6.83 -10.32
C TYR A 117 -3.04 -8.30 -10.09
N ASN A 118 -2.73 -8.66 -8.84
CA ASN A 118 -2.22 -9.99 -8.46
C ASN A 118 -2.91 -10.50 -7.18
N PRO A 119 -4.25 -10.65 -7.17
CA PRO A 119 -5.03 -10.92 -5.95
C PRO A 119 -4.76 -12.29 -5.32
N HIS A 120 -4.08 -13.20 -6.03
CA HIS A 120 -3.74 -14.54 -5.55
C HIS A 120 -2.23 -14.74 -5.35
N SER A 121 -1.42 -13.68 -5.41
CA SER A 121 0.02 -13.80 -5.17
C SER A 121 0.31 -13.94 -3.68
N ALA A 122 0.64 -15.16 -3.25
CA ALA A 122 1.14 -15.42 -1.91
C ALA A 122 2.41 -14.61 -1.58
N HIS A 123 3.24 -14.33 -2.60
CA HIS A 123 4.44 -13.51 -2.40
C HIS A 123 4.11 -12.06 -2.03
N LEU A 124 3.08 -11.45 -2.63
CA LEU A 124 2.68 -10.09 -2.26
C LEU A 124 2.06 -10.03 -0.87
N TYR A 125 1.23 -11.01 -0.50
CA TYR A 125 0.72 -11.09 0.86
C TYR A 125 1.84 -11.25 1.89
N HIS A 126 2.81 -12.12 1.61
CA HIS A 126 3.99 -12.29 2.45
C HIS A 126 4.80 -10.99 2.54
N GLU A 127 5.07 -10.32 1.42
CA GLU A 127 5.83 -9.08 1.38
C GLU A 127 5.14 -7.96 2.17
N LEU A 128 3.81 -7.83 2.03
CA LEU A 128 3.01 -6.89 2.80
C LEU A 128 3.07 -7.20 4.29
N ALA A 129 2.88 -8.46 4.67
CA ALA A 129 2.98 -8.90 6.06
C ALA A 129 4.39 -8.62 6.63
N TRP A 130 5.44 -8.84 5.85
CA TRP A 130 6.82 -8.55 6.24
C TRP A 130 7.06 -7.05 6.47
N HIS A 131 6.50 -6.17 5.64
CA HIS A 131 6.58 -4.72 5.88
C HIS A 131 5.93 -4.33 7.21
N PHE A 132 4.75 -4.87 7.52
CA PHE A 132 4.08 -4.59 8.80
C PHE A 132 4.84 -5.21 9.99
N GLN A 133 5.25 -6.47 9.91
CA GLN A 133 5.91 -7.16 11.02
C GLN A 133 7.32 -6.64 11.26
N HIS A 134 8.16 -6.63 10.24
CA HIS A 134 9.58 -6.34 10.38
C HIS A 134 9.88 -4.84 10.35
N LYS A 135 9.33 -4.10 9.38
CA LYS A 135 9.66 -2.68 9.22
C LYS A 135 8.92 -1.78 10.21
N LEU A 136 7.61 -2.00 10.38
CA LEU A 136 6.78 -1.21 11.30
C LEU A 136 6.78 -1.78 12.73
N GLY A 137 6.62 -3.10 12.86
CA GLY A 137 6.40 -3.77 14.15
C GLY A 137 7.66 -4.03 14.98
N HIS A 138 8.80 -4.28 14.35
CA HIS A 138 10.03 -4.63 15.07
C HIS A 138 10.75 -3.40 15.67
N ASN A 139 11.93 -3.62 16.25
CA ASN A 139 12.81 -2.62 16.85
C ASN A 139 14.21 -2.52 16.20
N LEU A 140 14.42 -3.13 15.03
CA LEU A 140 15.74 -3.17 14.37
C LEU A 140 16.06 -1.88 13.58
N ASP A 141 15.05 -1.14 13.15
CA ASP A 141 15.21 0.14 12.46
C ASP A 141 15.33 1.27 13.49
N ASP A 142 16.32 2.15 13.38
CA ASP A 142 16.55 3.27 14.30
C ASP A 142 15.39 4.26 14.39
N ALA A 143 14.55 4.36 13.36
CA ALA A 143 13.33 5.17 13.36
C ALA A 143 12.06 4.37 13.70
N HIS A 144 12.17 3.11 14.15
CA HIS A 144 11.00 2.24 14.37
C HIS A 144 9.95 2.82 15.32
N ARG A 145 10.38 3.54 16.38
CA ARG A 145 9.45 4.17 17.33
C ARG A 145 8.62 5.25 16.66
N PHE A 146 9.24 6.01 15.76
CA PHE A 146 8.54 7.01 14.98
C PHE A 146 7.54 6.37 14.03
N TYR A 147 7.87 5.27 13.34
CA TYR A 147 6.90 4.61 12.45
C TYR A 147 5.65 4.15 13.20
N LYS A 148 5.83 3.53 14.37
CA LYS A 148 4.71 3.11 15.24
C LYS A 148 3.86 4.30 15.67
N LEU A 149 4.49 5.38 16.10
CA LEU A 149 3.80 6.60 16.49
C LEU A 149 3.05 7.22 15.30
N ALA A 150 3.71 7.36 14.15
CA ALA A 150 3.12 7.95 12.95
C ALA A 150 1.91 7.14 12.46
N TRP A 151 2.02 5.81 12.42
CA TRP A 151 0.90 4.94 12.08
C TRP A 151 -0.25 5.06 13.07
N SER A 152 0.06 5.09 14.37
CA SER A 152 -0.95 5.29 15.43
C SER A 152 -1.67 6.64 15.28
N LEU A 153 -0.92 7.73 15.12
CA LEU A 153 -1.49 9.06 14.88
C LEU A 153 -2.34 9.11 13.62
N GLU A 154 -1.90 8.47 12.53
CA GLU A 154 -2.70 8.35 11.31
C GLU A 154 -4.00 7.58 11.56
N MET A 155 -3.99 6.53 12.38
CA MET A 155 -5.21 5.78 12.75
C MET A 155 -6.13 6.55 13.69
N MET A 156 -5.58 7.36 14.59
CA MET A 156 -6.34 8.18 15.55
C MET A 156 -6.90 9.48 14.92
N HIS A 157 -6.37 9.91 13.78
CA HIS A 157 -6.83 11.11 13.08
C HIS A 157 -8.04 10.83 12.17
N ASP A 158 -9.18 11.43 12.50
CA ASP A 158 -10.35 11.58 11.65
C ASP A 158 -10.37 13.02 11.09
N PRO A 159 -10.38 13.22 9.75
CA PRO A 159 -10.46 14.55 9.14
C PRO A 159 -11.82 15.24 9.31
N GLY A 160 -12.75 14.66 10.07
CA GLY A 160 -14.03 15.26 10.38
C GLY A 160 -15.05 15.19 9.22
N PRO A 161 -16.19 15.89 9.36
CA PRO A 161 -17.29 15.81 8.40
C PRO A 161 -16.97 16.33 7.00
N ASP A 162 -16.06 17.31 6.87
CA ASP A 162 -15.67 17.88 5.59
C ASP A 162 -14.70 16.98 4.80
N GLY A 163 -14.09 16.00 5.48
CA GLY A 163 -13.17 15.03 4.93
C GLY A 163 -11.81 15.62 4.51
N ARG A 164 -11.47 16.84 4.96
CA ARG A 164 -10.24 17.53 4.58
C ARG A 164 -9.28 17.55 5.77
N PRO A 165 -8.10 16.92 5.65
CA PRO A 165 -7.13 16.97 6.72
C PRO A 165 -6.55 18.39 6.89
N GLY A 166 -6.23 18.77 8.12
CA GLY A 166 -5.60 20.05 8.45
C GLY A 166 -6.57 21.22 8.59
N THR A 167 -7.84 20.94 8.88
CA THR A 167 -8.89 21.95 9.12
C THR A 167 -9.24 22.00 10.61
N ASP A 168 -10.03 23.00 11.00
CA ASP A 168 -10.55 23.12 12.37
C ASP A 168 -11.51 21.95 12.75
N ASP A 169 -11.98 21.19 11.76
CA ASP A 169 -12.85 20.03 11.93
C ASP A 169 -12.08 18.72 12.23
N ASP A 170 -10.74 18.75 12.20
CA ASP A 170 -9.90 17.58 12.49
C ASP A 170 -10.13 17.06 13.93
N ILE A 171 -10.40 15.76 14.03
CA ILE A 171 -10.52 15.04 15.30
C ILE A 171 -9.27 14.16 15.46
N TYR A 172 -8.47 14.45 16.49
CA TYR A 172 -7.21 13.74 16.75
C TYR A 172 -7.33 12.61 17.79
N ASP A 173 -8.51 12.43 18.38
CA ASP A 173 -8.79 11.37 19.35
C ASP A 173 -9.78 10.35 18.79
N GLY A 174 -9.56 9.08 19.14
CA GLY A 174 -10.38 7.95 18.71
C GLY A 174 -10.14 7.45 17.28
N GLY A 175 -10.27 8.31 16.26
CA GLY A 175 -10.11 7.94 14.86
C GLY A 175 -10.83 6.63 14.47
N VAL A 176 -10.15 5.73 13.74
CA VAL A 176 -10.79 4.49 13.27
C VAL A 176 -10.99 3.43 14.36
N ILE A 177 -10.24 3.49 15.47
CA ILE A 177 -10.37 2.53 16.58
C ILE A 177 -11.39 3.01 17.63
N GLY A 178 -11.70 4.30 17.67
CA GLY A 178 -12.48 4.93 18.73
C GLY A 178 -11.65 5.17 20.00
N THR A 179 -12.27 5.76 21.02
CA THR A 179 -11.61 6.10 22.30
C THR A 179 -11.40 4.88 23.20
N ARG A 180 -11.94 3.72 22.79
CA ARG A 180 -11.86 2.45 23.49
C ARG A 180 -10.94 1.49 22.74
N ARG A 181 -10.32 0.55 23.45
CA ARG A 181 -9.50 -0.52 22.85
C ARG A 181 -10.27 -1.31 21.78
N ASP A 182 -11.55 -1.56 22.02
CA ASP A 182 -12.45 -2.36 21.20
C ASP A 182 -13.48 -1.50 20.44
N GLY A 183 -13.25 -0.18 20.32
CA GLY A 183 -14.22 0.73 19.69
C GLY A 183 -14.40 0.48 18.18
N TYR A 184 -13.60 -0.38 17.56
CA TYR A 184 -13.86 -0.85 16.19
C TYR A 184 -15.12 -1.73 16.11
N LEU A 185 -15.59 -2.30 17.22
CA LEU A 185 -16.82 -3.10 17.27
C LEU A 185 -18.06 -2.27 16.96
N ASP A 186 -18.05 -0.97 17.31
CA ASP A 186 -19.11 -0.02 16.95
C ASP A 186 -19.30 0.10 15.42
N LEU A 187 -18.28 -0.30 14.65
CA LEU A 187 -18.29 -0.22 13.18
C LEU A 187 -18.91 -1.46 12.51
N LEU A 188 -19.25 -2.51 13.27
CA LEU A 188 -19.97 -3.68 12.76
C LEU A 188 -21.42 -3.31 12.40
N ASP A 189 -22.04 -2.44 13.20
CA ASP A 189 -23.37 -1.88 12.96
C ASP A 189 -23.36 -0.37 13.25
N PRO A 190 -22.89 0.47 12.30
CA PRO A 190 -22.66 1.89 12.55
C PRO A 190 -23.97 2.66 12.69
N GLU A 191 -24.27 3.13 13.90
CA GLU A 191 -25.50 3.86 14.21
C GLU A 191 -25.37 5.37 13.93
N THR A 192 -24.22 5.97 14.25
CA THR A 192 -23.99 7.41 14.13
C THR A 192 -23.31 7.80 12.82
N ASP A 193 -23.39 9.09 12.47
CA ASP A 193 -22.64 9.61 11.31
C ASP A 193 -21.13 9.56 11.53
N GLU A 194 -20.68 9.63 12.78
CA GLU A 194 -19.28 9.41 13.15
C GLU A 194 -18.85 7.98 12.85
N ASP A 195 -19.63 6.97 13.28
CA ASP A 195 -19.32 5.57 13.01
C ASP A 195 -19.28 5.27 11.51
N ARG A 196 -20.20 5.86 10.73
CA ARG A 196 -20.17 5.74 9.26
C ARG A 196 -18.89 6.33 8.67
N ARG A 197 -18.41 7.48 9.15
CA ARG A 197 -17.13 8.07 8.70
C ARG A 197 -15.94 7.22 9.11
N ARG A 198 -15.88 6.78 10.36
CA ARG A 198 -14.83 5.89 10.89
C ARG A 198 -14.75 4.59 10.10
N LEU A 199 -15.89 3.96 9.82
CA LEU A 199 -16.00 2.75 8.99
C LEU A 199 -15.53 3.00 7.56
N LYS A 200 -15.97 4.09 6.94
CA LYS A 200 -15.53 4.49 5.60
C LYS A 200 -14.01 4.62 5.55
N ARG A 201 -13.42 5.32 6.52
CA ARG A 201 -11.98 5.53 6.63
C ARG A 201 -11.22 4.23 6.86
N LEU A 202 -11.71 3.35 7.72
CA LEU A 202 -11.13 2.02 7.97
C LEU A 202 -11.06 1.20 6.67
N LYS A 203 -12.14 1.21 5.89
CA LYS A 203 -12.23 0.48 4.62
C LYS A 203 -11.42 1.13 3.49
N GLU A 204 -11.51 2.44 3.33
CA GLU A 204 -10.93 3.14 2.18
C GLU A 204 -9.45 3.49 2.36
N VAL A 205 -9.03 3.89 3.55
CA VAL A 205 -7.64 4.32 3.80
C VAL A 205 -6.79 3.19 4.34
N PHE A 206 -7.33 2.42 5.29
CA PHE A 206 -6.58 1.35 5.93
C PHE A 206 -6.76 -0.02 5.28
N LYS A 207 -7.76 -0.16 4.39
CA LYS A 207 -8.11 -1.41 3.71
C LYS A 207 -8.42 -2.55 4.69
N MET A 208 -9.03 -2.19 5.82
CA MET A 208 -9.43 -3.11 6.88
C MET A 208 -10.96 -3.16 6.99
N THR A 209 -11.47 -4.21 7.63
CA THR A 209 -12.91 -4.43 7.83
C THR A 209 -13.14 -4.89 9.28
N PRO A 210 -14.12 -4.35 10.00
CA PRO A 210 -14.32 -4.66 11.41
C PRO A 210 -14.59 -6.16 11.65
N GLU A 211 -15.23 -6.85 10.72
CA GLU A 211 -15.52 -8.29 10.81
C GLU A 211 -14.25 -9.13 10.81
N LYS A 212 -13.25 -8.75 9.99
CA LYS A 212 -11.95 -9.44 9.97
C LYS A 212 -11.12 -9.09 11.21
N MET A 213 -11.19 -7.84 11.67
CA MET A 213 -10.52 -7.42 12.89
C MET A 213 -11.07 -8.21 14.09
N GLN A 214 -12.39 -8.34 14.19
CA GLN A 214 -13.06 -9.16 15.20
C GLN A 214 -12.61 -10.61 15.13
N ALA A 215 -12.65 -11.24 13.95
CA ALA A 215 -12.24 -12.64 13.80
C ALA A 215 -10.77 -12.87 14.20
N VAL A 216 -9.88 -11.89 13.93
CA VAL A 216 -8.47 -11.96 14.35
C VAL A 216 -8.34 -11.79 15.86
N ASP A 217 -9.07 -10.87 16.47
CA ASP A 217 -9.04 -10.61 17.91
C ASP A 217 -9.67 -11.76 18.71
N GLU A 218 -10.72 -12.40 18.21
CA GLU A 218 -11.31 -13.61 18.82
C GLU A 218 -10.37 -14.82 18.74
N MET A 219 -9.64 -14.95 17.64
CA MET A 219 -8.76 -16.10 17.41
C MET A 219 -7.39 -15.96 18.11
N TRP A 220 -6.87 -14.74 18.20
CA TRP A 220 -5.50 -14.48 18.68
C TRP A 220 -5.42 -13.47 19.83
N GLY A 221 -6.52 -12.81 20.18
CA GLY A 221 -6.56 -11.76 21.19
C GLY A 221 -6.95 -12.24 22.60
N PRO A 222 -6.88 -11.34 23.60
CA PRO A 222 -6.24 -10.03 23.53
C PRO A 222 -4.71 -10.19 23.42
N LEU A 223 -4.10 -9.65 22.35
CA LEU A 223 -2.65 -9.69 22.19
C LEU A 223 -2.01 -8.80 23.26
N GLU A 224 -1.49 -9.40 24.33
CA GLU A 224 -0.65 -8.72 25.31
C GLU A 224 0.72 -8.43 24.68
N TRP A 225 0.84 -7.31 23.96
CA TRP A 225 2.13 -6.80 23.52
C TRP A 225 2.84 -6.18 24.73
N ARG A 226 3.57 -7.00 25.51
CA ARG A 226 4.50 -6.54 26.54
C ARG A 226 5.84 -6.14 25.93
#